data_AF-A0A399P768-F1
#
_entry.id   AF-A0A399P768-F1
#
_cell.length_a   1.000
_cell.length_b   1.000
_cell.length_c   1.000
_cell.angle_alpha   90.00
_cell.angle_beta   90.00
_cell.angle_gamma   90.00
#
_symmetry.space_group_name_H-M   'P 1'
#
loop_
_entity.id
_entity.type
_entity.pdbx_description
1 polymer ?
#
loop_
_entity_poly.entity_id
_entity_poly.type
_entity_poly.pdbx_seq_one_letter_code
_entity_poly.pdbx_strand_id
1 'polypeptide(L)' 'MLPALDDLLATARVVALPLRTRFRGLDVREAVLIEGPLGWTE' A
#
# COMPACT_ATOMS: atom_id res chain seq x y z
N MET A 1 15.20 -9.38 -13.06
CA MET A 1 14.06 -10.32 -13.07
C MET A 1 12.97 -9.68 -12.24
N LEU A 2 11.70 -9.74 -12.66
CA LEU A 2 10.58 -9.24 -11.86
C LEU A 2 10.12 -10.34 -10.88
N PRO A 3 9.61 -10.00 -9.69
CA PRO A 3 9.08 -10.97 -8.75
C PRO A 3 7.83 -11.67 -9.32
N ALA A 4 7.55 -12.88 -8.85
CA ALA A 4 6.29 -13.54 -9.18
C ALA A 4 5.11 -12.80 -8.52
N LEU A 5 3.93 -12.90 -9.12
CA LEU A 5 2.73 -12.26 -8.56
C LEU A 5 2.42 -12.77 -7.15
N ASP A 6 2.55 -14.08 -6.93
CA ASP A 6 2.25 -14.69 -5.62
C ASP A 6 3.18 -14.17 -4.52
N ASP A 7 4.45 -13.86 -4.85
CA ASP A 7 5.39 -13.27 -3.90
C ASP A 7 4.97 -11.86 -3.48
N LEU A 8 4.47 -11.06 -4.43
CA LEU A 8 3.95 -9.71 -4.13
C LEU A 8 2.67 -9.77 -3.30
N LEU A 9 1.76 -10.68 -3.62
CA LEU A 9 0.50 -10.84 -2.90
C LEU A 9 0.72 -11.37 -1.48
N ALA A 10 1.74 -12.19 -1.25
CA ALA A 10 2.06 -12.73 0.06
C ALA A 10 2.46 -11.66 1.09
N THR A 11 3.04 -10.53 0.64
CA THR A 11 3.48 -9.43 1.52
C THR A 11 2.57 -8.21 1.49
N ALA A 12 1.59 -8.16 0.59
CA ALA A 12 0.68 -7.03 0.42
C ALA A 12 -0.19 -6.79 1.67
N ARG A 13 -0.19 -5.54 2.15
CA ARG A 13 -1.05 -5.06 3.23
C ARG A 13 -1.88 -3.89 2.71
N VAL A 14 -3.20 -4.07 2.63
CA VAL A 14 -4.12 -2.99 2.28
C VAL A 14 -4.41 -2.16 3.54
N VAL A 15 -4.26 -0.84 3.43
CA VAL A 15 -4.52 0.09 4.52
C VAL A 15 -5.51 1.17 4.08
N ALA A 16 -6.30 1.66 5.03
CA ALA A 16 -7.21 2.78 4.86
C ALA A 16 -6.95 3.80 5.98
N LEU A 17 -6.45 4.98 5.61
CA LEU A 17 -6.06 6.04 6.55
C LEU A 17 -7.04 7.21 6.45
N PRO A 18 -7.81 7.52 7.50
CA PRO A 18 -8.67 8.70 7.51
C PRO A 18 -7.84 9.99 7.42
N LEU A 19 -8.24 10.90 6.55
CA LEU A 19 -7.63 12.22 6.43
C LEU A 19 -8.27 13.17 7.46
N ARG A 20 -7.44 14.02 8.08
CA ARG A 20 -7.93 15.01 9.06
C ARG A 20 -8.82 16.09 8.44
N THR A 21 -8.65 16.34 7.13
CA THR A 21 -9.43 17.28 6.34
C THR A 21 -9.61 16.69 4.95
N ARG A 22 -10.74 17.00 4.31
CA ARG A 22 -11.00 16.57 2.93
C ARG A 22 -9.95 17.18 2.01
N PHE A 23 -9.23 16.34 1.28
CA PHE A 23 -8.19 16.78 0.35
C PHE A 23 -8.37 16.11 -1.00
N ARG A 24 -8.35 16.91 -2.09
CA ARG A 24 -8.63 16.44 -3.46
C ARG A 24 -9.91 15.59 -3.56
N GLY A 25 -10.92 15.92 -2.77
CA GLY A 25 -12.21 15.20 -2.74
C GLY A 25 -12.22 13.89 -1.94
N LEU A 26 -11.12 13.50 -1.31
CA LEU A 26 -11.00 12.28 -0.51
C LEU A 26 -11.08 12.58 0.99
N ASP A 27 -11.76 11.70 1.74
CA ASP A 27 -11.77 11.69 3.21
C ASP A 27 -10.94 10.53 3.80
N VAL A 28 -10.63 9.54 2.98
CA VAL A 28 -9.80 8.37 3.32
C VAL A 28 -8.77 8.17 2.21
N ARG A 29 -7.52 7.88 2.58
CA ARG A 29 -6.49 7.42 1.65
C ARG A 29 -6.37 5.91 1.78
N GLU A 30 -6.66 5.22 0.68
CA GLU A 30 -6.41 3.79 0.54
C GLU A 30 -5.06 3.57 -0.15
N ALA A 31 -4.30 2.59 0.32
CA ALA A 31 -3.00 2.24 -0.23
C ALA A 31 -2.68 0.75 0.00
N VAL A 32 -1.72 0.22 -0.76
CA VAL A 32 -1.14 -1.10 -0.52
C VAL A 32 0.30 -0.91 -0.09
N LEU A 33 0.69 -1.50 1.02
CA LEU A 33 2.09 -1.59 1.43
C LEU A 33 2.64 -2.95 1.05
N ILE A 34 3.82 -2.98 0.43
CA ILE A 34 4.51 -4.21 0.03
C ILE A 34 5.86 -4.24 0.75
N GLU A 35 6.16 -5.36 1.43
CA GLU A 35 7.46 -5.59 2.06
C GLU A 35 8.38 -6.33 1.09
N GLY A 36 9.56 -5.76 0.87
CA GLY A 36 10.63 -6.36 0.09
C GLY A 36 11.95 -6.43 0.86
N PRO A 37 13.04 -6.92 0.23
CA PRO A 37 14.32 -7.14 0.90
C PRO A 37 14.97 -5.87 1.48
N LEU A 38 14.58 -4.68 0.99
CA LEU A 38 15.09 -3.38 1.43
C LEU A 38 14.09 -2.63 2.32
N GLY A 39 13.02 -3.30 2.78
CA GLY A 39 11.96 -2.72 3.58
C GLY A 39 10.67 -2.49 2.77
N TRP A 40 9.90 -1.49 3.19
CA TRP A 40 8.52 -1.28 2.73
C TRP A 40 8.40 -0.24 1.61
N THR A 41 7.42 -0.44 0.74
CA THR A 41 7.02 0.51 -0.31
C THR A 41 5.50 0.62 -0.41
N GLU A 42 5.02 1.72 -1.00
CA GLU A 42 3.61 2.02 -1.30
C GLU A 42 3.40 2.02 -2.82
#